data_AF-A0A8T4DZE7-F1
#
_entry.id   AF-A0A8T4DZE7-F1
#
_cell.length_a   1.000
_cell.length_b   1.000
_cell.length_c   1.000
_cell.angle_alpha   90.00
_cell.angle_beta   90.00
_cell.angle_gamma   90.00
#
_symmetry.space_group_name_H-M   'P 1'
#
loop_
_entity.id
_entity.type
_entity.pdbx_description
1 polymer ?
#
loop_
_entity_poly.entity_id
_entity_poly.type
_entity_poly.pdbx_seq_one_letter_code
_entity_poly.pdbx_strand_id
1 'polypeptide(L)'
;MNTPIDEFGINAGKIWETITHNGSLMTQTKLQKMTKLSDEAFFSAIGWLARENKINKTGIVYRLGETNLTQKIGSNAGKIWNMLSKQKEADLSSIAKRINGDVQDVHSALGWLARENKIDTIRGKNHQIFIRLK
;
A
#
# COMPACT_ATOMS: atom_id res chain seq x y z
N MET A 1 -1.76 20.32 -4.98
CA MET A 1 -2.91 19.43 -4.67
C MET A 1 -2.31 18.07 -4.36
N ASN A 2 -2.49 17.56 -3.14
CA ASN A 2 -2.02 16.21 -2.80
C ASN A 2 -2.92 15.19 -3.49
N THR A 3 -2.33 14.30 -4.27
CA THR A 3 -2.99 13.12 -4.81
C THR A 3 -3.19 12.09 -3.68
N PRO A 4 -4.15 11.15 -3.82
CA PRO A 4 -4.29 10.06 -2.85
C PRO A 4 -3.00 9.27 -2.59
N ILE A 5 -2.08 9.23 -3.57
CA ILE A 5 -0.77 8.56 -3.45
C ILE A 5 0.19 9.35 -2.55
N ASP A 6 0.11 10.68 -2.52
CA ASP A 6 1.00 11.52 -1.70
C ASP A 6 0.78 11.29 -0.19
N GLU A 7 -0.41 10.81 0.19
CA GLU A 7 -0.73 10.46 1.58
C GLU A 7 -0.12 9.12 2.02
N PHE A 8 0.32 8.26 1.11
CA PHE A 8 0.79 6.91 1.46
C PHE A 8 2.03 6.97 2.36
N GLY A 9 2.99 7.85 2.03
CA GLY A 9 4.18 8.05 2.85
C GLY A 9 3.86 8.67 4.21
N ILE A 10 2.90 9.60 4.27
CA ILE A 10 2.44 10.21 5.53
C ILE A 10 1.79 9.15 6.43
N ASN A 11 0.93 8.31 5.87
CA ASN A 11 0.24 7.25 6.60
C ASN A 11 1.21 6.14 7.04
N ALA A 12 2.22 5.83 6.23
CA ALA A 12 3.35 4.97 6.61
C ALA A 12 4.11 5.54 7.82
N GLY A 13 4.38 6.85 7.83
CA GLY A 13 4.95 7.56 8.98
C GLY A 13 4.12 7.38 10.25
N LYS A 14 2.80 7.59 10.17
CA LYS A 14 1.88 7.39 11.31
C LYS A 14 1.95 5.97 11.88
N ILE A 15 1.96 4.95 11.02
CA ILE A 15 2.09 3.55 11.47
C ILE A 15 3.44 3.32 12.14
N TRP A 16 4.53 3.78 11.51
CA TRP A 16 5.89 3.63 12.03
C TRP A 16 6.05 4.29 13.41
N GLU A 17 5.61 5.54 13.57
CA GLU A 17 5.62 6.26 14.84
C GLU A 17 4.76 5.55 15.89
N THR A 18 3.57 5.06 15.51
CA THR A 18 2.67 4.37 16.43
C THR A 18 3.31 3.11 17.01
N ILE A 19 3.93 2.26 16.18
CA ILE A 19 4.62 1.05 16.66
C ILE A 19 5.84 1.42 17.50
N THR A 20 6.61 2.44 17.08
CA THR A 20 7.80 2.90 17.80
C THR A 20 7.48 3.31 19.25
N HIS A 21 6.38 4.05 19.47
CA HIS A 21 6.03 4.58 20.80
C HIS A 21 5.19 3.63 21.66
N ASN A 22 4.53 2.62 21.09
CA ASN A 22 3.55 1.79 21.81
C ASN A 22 3.93 0.31 21.97
N GLY A 23 5.17 -0.04 21.61
CA GLY A 23 5.72 -1.39 21.77
C GLY A 23 5.65 -2.25 20.50
N SER A 24 6.43 -3.33 20.50
CA SER A 24 6.84 -4.07 19.29
C SER A 24 5.76 -4.90 18.59
N LEU A 25 4.59 -5.12 19.20
CA LEU A 25 3.57 -6.02 18.66
C LEU A 25 2.19 -5.34 18.66
N MET A 26 1.68 -5.02 17.47
CA MET A 26 0.38 -4.39 17.32
C MET A 26 -0.50 -5.11 16.30
N THR A 27 -1.76 -5.37 16.66
CA THR A 27 -2.75 -5.90 15.71
C THR A 27 -3.16 -4.83 14.71
N GLN A 28 -3.66 -5.23 13.54
CA GLN A 28 -4.26 -4.32 12.55
C GLN A 28 -5.30 -3.38 13.20
N THR A 29 -6.28 -3.93 13.92
CA THR A 29 -7.34 -3.14 14.55
C THR A 29 -6.79 -2.11 15.53
N LYS A 30 -5.77 -2.46 16.33
CA LYS A 30 -5.15 -1.52 17.26
C LYS A 30 -4.43 -0.40 16.51
N LEU A 31 -3.65 -0.73 15.47
CA LEU A 31 -2.96 0.27 14.65
C LEU A 31 -3.93 1.22 13.97
N GLN A 32 -4.99 0.71 13.35
CA GLN A 32 -5.99 1.53 12.67
C GLN A 32 -6.71 2.45 13.65
N LYS A 33 -7.07 1.96 14.85
CA LYS A 33 -7.70 2.79 15.88
C LYS A 33 -6.79 3.95 16.33
N MET A 34 -5.49 3.68 16.51
CA MET A 34 -4.54 4.68 16.99
C MET A 34 -4.13 5.69 15.91
N THR A 35 -4.01 5.23 14.67
CA THR A 35 -3.62 6.08 13.53
C THR A 35 -4.81 6.74 12.84
N LYS A 36 -6.05 6.30 13.14
CA LYS A 36 -7.30 6.71 12.49
C LYS A 36 -7.29 6.47 10.97
N LEU A 37 -6.60 5.42 10.53
CA LEU A 37 -6.54 5.03 9.12
C LEU A 37 -7.70 4.10 8.76
N SER A 38 -8.27 4.30 7.57
CA SER A 38 -9.15 3.32 6.93
C SER A 38 -8.37 2.05 6.55
N ASP A 39 -9.06 1.01 6.07
CA ASP A 39 -8.41 -0.19 5.54
C ASP A 39 -7.51 0.15 4.35
N GLU A 40 -7.98 0.95 3.39
CA GLU A 40 -7.23 1.32 2.19
C GLU A 40 -5.95 2.08 2.54
N ALA A 41 -6.07 3.06 3.44
CA ALA A 41 -4.95 3.88 3.89
C ALA A 41 -3.96 3.08 4.77
N PHE A 42 -4.46 2.12 5.55
CA PHE A 42 -3.63 1.20 6.31
C PHE A 42 -2.81 0.30 5.38
N PHE A 43 -3.45 -0.39 4.43
CA PHE A 43 -2.74 -1.33 3.55
C PHE A 43 -1.78 -0.63 2.60
N SER A 44 -2.08 0.58 2.10
CA SER A 44 -1.11 1.36 1.33
C SER A 44 0.12 1.74 2.15
N ALA A 45 -0.07 2.12 3.41
CA ALA A 45 1.03 2.38 4.35
C ALA A 45 1.85 1.12 4.67
N ILE A 46 1.21 -0.06 4.84
CA ILE A 46 1.91 -1.34 5.00
C ILE A 46 2.77 -1.64 3.77
N GLY A 47 2.22 -1.46 2.56
CA GLY A 47 2.94 -1.62 1.31
C GLY A 47 4.18 -0.75 1.19
N TRP A 48 4.04 0.53 1.57
CA TRP A 48 5.14 1.50 1.60
C TRP A 48 6.24 1.05 2.56
N LEU A 49 5.91 0.74 3.82
CA LEU A 49 6.88 0.29 4.83
C LEU A 49 7.53 -1.05 4.47
N ALA A 50 6.79 -1.96 3.83
CA ALA A 50 7.32 -3.22 3.34
C ALA A 50 8.40 -2.97 2.29
N ARG A 51 8.18 -2.03 1.36
CA ARG A 51 9.19 -1.64 0.37
C ARG A 51 10.46 -1.05 0.99
N GLU A 52 10.32 -0.38 2.13
CA GLU A 52 11.44 0.14 2.91
C GLU A 52 12.15 -0.90 3.79
N ASN A 53 11.68 -2.15 3.79
CA ASN A 53 12.18 -3.21 4.66
C ASN A 53 12.02 -2.87 6.17
N LYS A 54 10.95 -2.15 6.53
CA LYS A 54 10.74 -1.64 7.90
C LYS A 54 9.61 -2.30 8.67
N ILE A 55 8.82 -3.18 8.05
CA ILE A 55 7.67 -3.82 8.70
C ILE A 55 7.58 -5.31 8.39
N ASN A 56 7.26 -6.07 9.42
CA ASN A 56 7.07 -7.51 9.41
C ASN A 56 5.69 -7.88 9.96
N LYS A 57 5.09 -8.96 9.45
CA LYS A 57 3.80 -9.46 9.92
C LYS A 57 3.89 -10.94 10.30
N THR A 58 3.45 -11.27 11.52
CA THR A 58 3.30 -12.65 11.99
C THR A 58 1.87 -12.86 12.47
N GLY A 59 1.12 -13.74 11.80
CA GLY A 59 -0.31 -13.90 12.06
C GLY A 59 -1.06 -12.58 11.81
N ILE A 60 -1.72 -12.06 12.85
CA ILE A 60 -2.47 -10.78 12.82
C ILE A 60 -1.67 -9.58 13.32
N VAL A 61 -0.41 -9.78 13.69
CA VAL A 61 0.42 -8.80 14.40
C VAL A 61 1.46 -8.22 13.46
N TYR A 62 1.62 -6.90 13.50
CA TYR A 62 2.66 -6.13 12.84
C TYR A 62 3.72 -5.67 13.84
N ARG A 63 4.98 -5.63 13.37
CA ARG A 63 6.13 -5.13 14.11
C ARG A 63 7.12 -4.44 13.17
N LEU A 64 7.92 -3.52 13.72
CA LEU A 64 9.04 -2.95 12.98
C LEU A 64 10.18 -3.98 12.84
N GLY A 65 10.85 -3.96 11.70
CA GLY A 65 11.96 -4.86 11.39
C GLY A 65 11.96 -5.32 9.95
N GLU A 66 12.89 -6.23 9.62
CA GLU A 66 13.05 -6.78 8.28
C GLU A 66 11.75 -7.42 7.78
N THR A 67 11.37 -7.05 6.56
CA THR A 67 10.09 -7.44 5.99
C THR A 67 10.09 -8.89 5.53
N ASN A 68 9.04 -9.61 5.91
CA ASN A 68 8.69 -10.90 5.33
C ASN A 68 7.59 -10.76 4.25
N LEU A 69 7.25 -9.54 3.86
CA LEU A 69 6.13 -9.24 2.97
C LEU A 69 6.54 -9.11 1.49
N THR A 70 7.84 -9.10 1.19
CA THR A 70 8.40 -8.94 -0.16
C THR A 70 7.79 -9.93 -1.16
N GLN A 71 7.69 -11.22 -0.79
CA GLN A 71 7.18 -12.23 -1.71
C GLN A 71 5.71 -11.96 -2.10
N LYS A 72 4.84 -11.58 -1.15
CA LYS A 72 3.42 -11.32 -1.44
C LYS A 72 3.23 -9.93 -2.07
N ILE A 73 3.61 -8.87 -1.37
CA ILE A 73 3.36 -7.49 -1.79
C ILE A 73 4.21 -7.13 -3.01
N GLY A 74 5.50 -7.47 -2.99
CA GLY A 74 6.42 -7.19 -4.10
C GLY A 74 6.03 -7.91 -5.39
N SER A 75 5.59 -9.18 -5.32
CA SER A 75 5.10 -9.89 -6.51
C SER A 75 3.83 -9.27 -7.07
N ASN A 76 2.89 -8.87 -6.22
CA ASN A 76 1.68 -8.17 -6.66
C ASN A 76 2.01 -6.80 -7.27
N ALA A 77 2.91 -6.03 -6.66
CA ALA A 77 3.43 -4.78 -7.22
C ALA A 77 4.06 -5.00 -8.61
N GLY A 78 4.85 -6.05 -8.79
CA GLY A 78 5.42 -6.44 -10.08
C GLY A 78 4.35 -6.77 -11.13
N LYS A 79 3.30 -7.51 -10.76
CA LYS A 79 2.15 -7.79 -11.66
C LYS A 79 1.44 -6.50 -12.10
N ILE A 80 1.21 -5.57 -11.16
CA ILE A 80 0.58 -4.27 -11.46
C ILE A 80 1.47 -3.46 -12.40
N TRP A 81 2.76 -3.32 -12.07
CA TRP A 81 3.71 -2.60 -12.91
C TRP A 81 3.77 -3.19 -14.33
N ASN A 82 3.83 -4.51 -14.46
CA ASN A 82 3.80 -5.22 -15.75
C ASN A 82 2.48 -5.08 -16.52
N MET A 83 1.38 -4.79 -15.82
CA MET A 83 0.11 -4.47 -16.48
C MET A 83 0.15 -3.05 -17.02
N LEU A 84 0.49 -2.07 -16.16
CA LEU A 84 0.52 -0.65 -16.49
C LEU A 84 1.66 -0.28 -17.46
N SER A 85 2.67 -1.12 -17.65
CA SER A 85 3.67 -0.93 -18.71
C SER A 85 3.15 -1.32 -20.10
N LYS A 86 2.10 -2.16 -20.15
CA LYS A 86 1.47 -2.63 -21.40
C LYS A 86 0.20 -1.85 -21.75
N GLN A 87 -0.42 -1.18 -20.78
CA GLN A 87 -1.61 -0.36 -20.96
C GLN A 87 -1.45 0.97 -20.21
N LYS A 88 -1.99 2.06 -20.76
CA LYS A 88 -1.74 3.42 -20.25
C LYS A 88 -2.14 3.62 -18.78
N GLU A 89 -3.27 3.04 -18.36
CA GLU A 89 -3.86 3.23 -17.04
C GLU A 89 -4.83 2.09 -16.68
N ALA A 90 -5.24 2.00 -15.42
CA ALA A 90 -6.20 1.02 -14.94
C ALA A 90 -6.93 1.48 -13.68
N ASP A 91 -8.19 1.08 -13.52
CA ASP A 91 -8.92 1.25 -12.26
C ASP A 91 -8.58 0.13 -11.24
N LEU A 92 -9.00 0.33 -9.98
CA LEU A 92 -8.74 -0.63 -8.90
C LEU A 92 -9.34 -2.01 -9.19
N SER A 93 -10.52 -2.08 -9.80
CA SER A 93 -11.21 -3.32 -10.15
C SER A 93 -10.42 -4.15 -11.17
N SER A 94 -9.85 -3.51 -12.19
CA SER A 94 -9.02 -4.16 -13.21
C SER A 94 -7.70 -4.63 -12.61
N ILE A 95 -7.12 -3.83 -11.70
CA ILE A 95 -5.92 -4.19 -10.96
C ILE A 95 -6.15 -5.42 -10.08
N ALA A 96 -7.24 -5.46 -9.31
CA ALA A 96 -7.63 -6.59 -8.46
C ALA A 96 -7.74 -7.89 -9.27
N LYS A 97 -8.45 -7.83 -10.40
CA LYS A 97 -8.57 -8.95 -11.34
C LYS A 97 -7.22 -9.41 -11.87
N ARG A 98 -6.33 -8.48 -12.23
CA ARG A 98 -5.00 -8.80 -12.76
C ARG A 98 -4.10 -9.52 -11.76
N ILE A 99 -4.12 -9.10 -10.50
CA ILE A 99 -3.27 -9.72 -9.48
C ILE A 99 -3.89 -10.97 -8.86
N ASN A 100 -5.17 -11.23 -9.15
CA ASN A 100 -6.02 -12.21 -8.48
C ASN A 100 -6.01 -12.01 -6.96
N GLY A 101 -6.29 -10.78 -6.54
CA GLY A 101 -6.21 -10.34 -5.15
C GLY A 101 -7.39 -9.46 -4.76
N ASP A 102 -7.52 -9.27 -3.44
CA ASP A 102 -8.55 -8.41 -2.86
C ASP A 102 -8.11 -6.95 -2.77
N VAL A 103 -8.96 -6.10 -2.19
CA VAL A 103 -8.68 -4.67 -1.98
C VAL A 103 -7.41 -4.44 -1.15
N GLN A 104 -7.13 -5.31 -0.17
CA GLN A 104 -5.96 -5.18 0.71
C GLN A 104 -4.67 -5.44 -0.06
N ASP A 105 -4.69 -6.46 -0.92
CA ASP A 105 -3.58 -6.82 -1.80
C ASP A 105 -3.31 -5.72 -2.84
N VAL A 106 -4.36 -5.11 -3.39
CA VAL A 106 -4.23 -3.98 -4.30
C VAL A 106 -3.58 -2.79 -3.60
N HIS A 107 -4.12 -2.32 -2.47
CA HIS A 107 -3.58 -1.14 -1.78
C HIS A 107 -2.15 -1.37 -1.28
N SER A 108 -1.84 -2.56 -0.77
CA SER A 108 -0.47 -2.92 -0.38
C SER A 108 0.50 -2.83 -1.56
N ALA A 109 0.12 -3.38 -2.72
CA ALA A 109 0.95 -3.32 -3.92
C ALA A 109 1.10 -1.88 -4.47
N LEU A 110 0.05 -1.06 -4.39
CA LEU A 110 0.12 0.36 -4.75
C LEU A 110 1.02 1.13 -3.78
N GLY A 111 0.95 0.87 -2.49
CA GLY A 111 1.85 1.41 -1.47
C GLY A 111 3.33 1.13 -1.78
N TRP A 112 3.63 -0.11 -2.17
CA TRP A 112 4.96 -0.53 -2.59
C TRP A 112 5.45 0.26 -3.82
N LEU A 113 4.64 0.37 -4.88
CA LEU A 113 5.00 1.12 -6.08
C LEU A 113 5.09 2.62 -5.85
N ALA A 114 4.25 3.18 -4.98
CA ALA A 114 4.31 4.57 -4.58
C ALA A 114 5.64 4.90 -3.89
N ARG A 115 6.12 4.00 -3.02
CA ARG A 115 7.44 4.15 -2.39
C ARG A 115 8.59 4.16 -3.40
N GLU A 116 8.42 3.47 -4.52
CA GLU A 116 9.36 3.47 -5.64
C GLU A 116 9.18 4.66 -6.59
N ASN A 117 8.23 5.56 -6.30
CA ASN A 117 7.86 6.69 -7.16
C ASN A 117 7.48 6.25 -8.59
N LYS A 118 6.83 5.07 -8.74
CA LYS A 118 6.52 4.48 -10.06
C LYS A 118 5.11 4.74 -10.56
N ILE A 119 4.21 5.23 -9.73
CA ILE A 119 2.78 5.37 -10.06
C ILE A 119 2.24 6.76 -9.76
N ASP A 120 1.21 7.13 -10.51
CA ASP A 120 0.44 8.36 -10.35
C ASP A 120 -1.08 8.07 -10.50
N THR A 121 -1.92 8.97 -10.02
CA THR A 121 -3.39 8.88 -10.17
C THR A 121 -3.89 9.94 -11.14
N ILE A 122 -4.85 9.55 -11.97
CA ILE A 122 -5.63 10.48 -12.77
C ILE A 122 -7.12 10.33 -12.42
N ARG A 123 -7.85 11.44 -12.53
CA ARG A 123 -9.31 11.44 -12.39
C ARG A 123 -9.94 11.33 -13.76
N GLY A 124 -10.67 10.25 -14.00
CA GLY A 124 -11.49 10.07 -15.18
C GLY A 124 -12.83 10.78 -15.06
N LYS A 125 -13.72 10.51 -16.03
CA LYS A 125 -15.12 10.96 -15.97
C LYS A 125 -15.79 10.37 -14.71
N ASN A 126 -16.73 11.10 -14.11
CA ASN A 126 -17.47 10.70 -12.90
C ASN A 126 -16.62 10.47 -11.63
N HIS A 127 -15.50 11.18 -11.48
CA HIS A 127 -14.60 11.05 -10.31
C HIS A 127 -13.95 9.66 -10.13
N GLN A 128 -14.03 8.79 -11.15
CA GLN A 128 -13.33 7.50 -11.11
C GLN A 128 -11.82 7.72 -11.10
N ILE A 129 -11.11 7.02 -10.22
CA ILE A 129 -9.65 7.11 -10.09
C ILE A 129 -9.02 5.99 -10.93
N PHE A 130 -8.06 6.37 -11.77
CA PHE A 130 -7.20 5.44 -12.51
C PHE A 130 -5.76 5.58 -12.04
N ILE A 131 -5.04 4.46 -12.03
CA ILE A 131 -3.61 4.37 -11.75
C ILE A 131 -2.85 4.22 -13.06
N ARG A 132 -1.73 4.92 -13.19
CA ARG A 132 -0.79 4.80 -14.31
C ARG A 132 0.64 4.78 -13.81
N LEU A 133 1.59 4.43 -14.68
CA LEU A 133 3.00 4.65 -14.40
C LEU A 133 3.36 6.14 -14.53
N LYS A 134 4.35 6.58 -13.75
CA LYS A 134 5.01 7.88 -13.90
C LYS A 134 5.98 7.87 -15.08
#